data_AF-A0A6P0G7S3-F1
#
_entry.id   AF-A0A6P0G7S3-F1
#
_cell.length_a   1.000
_cell.length_b   1.000
_cell.length_c   1.000
_cell.angle_alpha   90.00
_cell.angle_beta   90.00
_cell.angle_gamma   90.00
#
_symmetry.space_group_name_H-M   'P 1'
#
loop_
_entity.id
_entity.type
_entity.pdbx_description
1 polymer ?
#
loop_
_entity_poly.entity_id
_entity_poly.type
_entity_poly.pdbx_seq_one_letter_code
_entity_poly.pdbx_strand_id
1 'polypeptide(L)'
;MSDYQRTVMRQFANSTTLQALLASFDTWVDLSQFTQDFLTNVWDIDTATGFGLDIWGRILGQSRYLQVQQVPGDNFGFNINANPGTQWQPFGQAPFYNGQASGEVSFALQDTDYRRLLLVKAAANIASTDVPSINALLRSMFGDRGKAYVGYDPNNPM
;
A
#
# COMPACT_ATOMS: atom_id res chain seq x y z
N MET A 1 4.09 6.34 -30.62
CA MET A 1 5.54 6.22 -30.38
C MET A 1 6.17 7.61 -30.59
N SER A 2 6.17 8.45 -29.55
CA SER A 2 6.15 9.92 -29.70
C SER A 2 7.35 10.58 -30.42
N ASP A 3 8.43 9.85 -30.72
CA ASP A 3 9.57 10.35 -31.50
C ASP A 3 10.35 9.19 -32.15
N TYR A 4 9.69 8.42 -33.03
CA TYR A 4 10.34 7.27 -33.68
C TYR A 4 11.55 7.69 -34.54
N GLN A 5 11.59 8.93 -35.04
CA GLN A 5 12.67 9.43 -35.89
C GLN A 5 14.03 9.38 -35.20
N ARG A 6 14.09 9.58 -33.88
CA ARG A 6 15.31 9.40 -33.09
C ARG A 6 15.83 7.98 -33.03
N THR A 7 14.96 6.99 -33.25
CA THR A 7 15.30 5.56 -33.21
C THR A 7 15.73 5.00 -34.57
N VAL A 8 15.48 5.76 -35.65
CA VAL A 8 15.84 5.34 -37.02
C VAL A 8 17.34 5.50 -37.24
N MET A 9 17.99 4.44 -37.73
CA MET A 9 19.40 4.50 -38.13
C MET A 9 19.60 5.46 -39.30
N ARG A 10 20.66 6.28 -39.25
CA ARG A 10 20.94 7.36 -40.23
C ARG A 10 20.89 6.93 -41.69
N GLN A 11 21.34 5.71 -42.01
CA GLN A 11 21.35 5.19 -43.39
C GLN A 11 19.95 5.06 -44.01
N PHE A 12 18.90 4.97 -43.19
CA PHE A 12 17.51 4.86 -43.63
C PHE A 12 16.73 6.18 -43.53
N ALA A 13 17.35 7.25 -43.06
CA ALA A 13 16.68 8.53 -42.83
C ALA A 13 16.04 9.11 -44.12
N ASN A 14 16.66 8.86 -45.28
CA ASN A 14 16.19 9.36 -46.58
C ASN A 14 15.36 8.33 -47.38
N SER A 15 15.06 7.16 -46.84
CA SER A 15 14.24 6.16 -47.53
C SER A 15 12.76 6.51 -47.40
N THR A 16 12.14 6.98 -48.50
CA THR A 16 10.73 7.38 -48.53
C THR A 16 9.79 6.24 -48.15
N THR A 17 10.06 5.02 -48.63
CA THR A 17 9.22 3.84 -48.34
C THR A 17 9.28 3.43 -46.87
N LEU A 18 10.48 3.38 -46.27
CA LEU A 18 10.62 3.01 -44.86
C LEU A 18 10.02 4.06 -43.93
N GLN A 19 10.22 5.35 -44.22
CA GLN A 19 9.61 6.43 -43.46
C GLN A 19 8.07 6.40 -43.54
N ALA A 20 7.51 6.09 -44.71
CA ALA A 20 6.06 5.95 -44.87
C ALA A 20 5.49 4.76 -44.08
N LEU A 21 6.17 3.62 -44.07
CA LEU A 21 5.78 2.47 -43.25
C LEU A 21 5.81 2.80 -41.75
N LEU A 22 6.87 3.45 -41.27
CA LEU A 22 6.99 3.84 -39.87
C LEU A 22 5.93 4.87 -39.46
N ALA A 23 5.67 5.87 -40.31
CA ALA A 23 4.62 6.86 -40.07
C ALA A 23 3.22 6.20 -40.02
N SER A 24 2.97 5.22 -40.90
CA SER A 24 1.73 4.44 -40.83
C SER A 24 1.66 3.69 -39.50
N PHE A 25 2.71 2.97 -39.11
CA PHE A 25 2.74 2.19 -37.87
C PHE A 25 2.52 3.06 -36.62
N ASP A 26 3.13 4.25 -36.56
CA ASP A 26 2.92 5.19 -35.44
C ASP A 26 1.46 5.65 -35.33
N THR A 27 0.76 5.76 -36.46
CA THR A 27 -0.68 6.09 -36.48
C THR A 27 -1.54 4.93 -35.97
N TRP A 28 -1.17 3.68 -36.29
CA TRP A 28 -1.92 2.49 -35.89
C TRP A 28 -1.63 2.03 -34.46
N VAL A 29 -0.42 2.30 -33.97
CA VAL A 29 0.08 1.82 -32.68
C VAL A 29 0.48 3.01 -31.81
N ASP A 30 -0.52 3.62 -31.18
CA ASP A 30 -0.28 4.62 -30.14
C ASP A 30 -0.20 3.95 -28.75
N LEU A 31 0.94 4.13 -28.10
CA LEU A 31 1.23 3.66 -26.75
C LEU A 31 1.20 4.80 -25.72
N SER A 32 0.84 6.03 -26.13
CA SER A 32 0.87 7.20 -25.27
C SER A 32 -0.01 7.00 -24.04
N GLN A 33 -1.28 6.61 -24.25
CA GLN A 33 -2.24 6.36 -23.19
C GLN A 33 -1.79 5.21 -22.29
N PHE A 34 -1.36 4.09 -22.87
CA PHE A 34 -0.85 2.95 -22.10
C PHE A 34 0.34 3.35 -21.22
N THR A 35 1.28 4.11 -21.77
CA THR A 35 2.48 4.55 -21.06
C THR A 35 2.11 5.51 -19.94
N GLN A 36 1.19 6.44 -20.20
CA GLN A 36 0.69 7.37 -19.18
C GLN A 36 -0.03 6.61 -18.05
N ASP A 37 -0.89 5.65 -18.40
CA ASP A 37 -1.62 4.83 -17.43
C ASP A 37 -0.67 3.95 -16.63
N PHE A 38 0.35 3.38 -17.26
CA PHE A 38 1.39 2.63 -16.57
C PHE A 38 2.17 3.52 -15.60
N LEU A 39 2.63 4.69 -16.06
CA LEU A 39 3.39 5.60 -15.22
C LEU A 39 2.56 6.09 -14.03
N THR A 40 1.27 6.36 -14.25
CA THR A 40 0.37 6.88 -13.20
C THR A 40 -0.10 5.77 -12.25
N ASN A 41 -0.58 4.65 -12.77
CA ASN A 41 -1.26 3.63 -11.96
C ASN A 41 -0.31 2.55 -11.43
N VAL A 42 0.91 2.45 -11.95
CA VAL A 42 1.90 1.43 -11.56
C VAL A 42 3.21 2.03 -11.07
N TRP A 43 3.81 2.93 -11.85
CA TRP A 43 5.17 3.39 -11.58
C TRP A 43 5.24 4.43 -10.46
N ASP A 44 4.44 5.49 -10.53
CA ASP A 44 4.41 6.55 -9.53
C ASP A 44 3.71 6.06 -8.27
N ILE A 45 4.44 5.95 -7.15
CA ILE A 45 3.91 5.43 -5.89
C ILE A 45 2.79 6.32 -5.32
N ASP A 46 2.82 7.63 -5.60
CA ASP A 46 1.83 8.57 -5.09
C ASP A 46 0.46 8.37 -5.74
N THR A 47 0.44 7.91 -6.99
CA THR A 47 -0.78 7.66 -7.78
C THR A 47 -1.07 6.19 -8.05
N ALA A 48 -0.14 5.28 -7.76
CA ALA A 48 -0.31 3.85 -8.02
C ALA A 48 -1.52 3.27 -7.29
N THR A 49 -2.23 2.34 -7.94
CA THR A 49 -3.44 1.71 -7.37
C THR A 49 -3.42 0.20 -7.58
N GLY A 50 -4.14 -0.54 -6.72
CA GLY A 50 -4.31 -1.99 -6.80
C GLY A 50 -3.01 -2.75 -7.07
N PHE A 51 -2.92 -3.34 -8.25
CA PHE A 51 -1.76 -4.12 -8.72
C PHE A 51 -0.45 -3.33 -8.71
N GLY A 52 -0.46 -2.03 -9.03
CA GLY A 52 0.73 -1.19 -9.02
C GLY A 52 1.36 -1.10 -7.62
N LEU A 53 0.53 -0.87 -6.61
CA LEU A 53 0.97 -0.87 -5.21
C LEU A 53 1.42 -2.26 -4.74
N ASP A 54 0.85 -3.33 -5.28
CA ASP A 54 1.28 -4.69 -4.94
C ASP A 54 2.69 -4.99 -5.49
N ILE A 55 3.07 -4.43 -6.65
CA ILE A 55 4.46 -4.49 -7.13
C ILE A 55 5.39 -3.75 -6.17
N TRP A 56 5.04 -2.51 -5.78
CA TRP A 56 5.81 -1.75 -4.80
C TRP A 56 5.98 -2.51 -3.47
N GLY A 57 4.92 -3.17 -3.02
CA GLY A 57 4.97 -4.06 -1.86
C GLY A 57 5.99 -5.18 -1.99
N ARG A 58 6.03 -5.86 -3.14
CA ARG A 58 7.04 -6.91 -3.42
C ARG A 58 8.46 -6.34 -3.42
N ILE A 59 8.66 -5.15 -4.01
CA ILE A 59 9.97 -4.48 -4.04
C ILE A 59 10.43 -4.11 -2.62
N LEU A 60 9.52 -3.59 -1.79
CA LEU A 60 9.83 -3.15 -0.42
C LEU A 60 9.77 -4.27 0.62
N GLY A 61 9.39 -5.49 0.22
CA GLY A 61 9.28 -6.66 1.08
C GLY A 61 8.11 -6.57 2.07
N GLN A 62 7.05 -5.84 1.74
CA GLN A 62 5.89 -5.65 2.61
C GLN A 62 4.60 -6.01 1.86
N SER A 63 3.83 -6.96 2.42
CA SER A 63 2.52 -7.35 1.88
C SER A 63 1.42 -6.38 2.30
N ARG A 64 0.39 -6.27 1.45
CA ARG A 64 -0.89 -5.59 1.74
C ARG A 64 -1.71 -6.28 2.81
N TYR A 65 -1.52 -7.58 2.94
CA TYR A 65 -2.29 -8.43 3.84
C TYR A 65 -1.63 -8.47 5.21
N LEU A 66 -2.31 -7.92 6.21
CA LEU A 66 -1.89 -7.97 7.61
C LEU A 66 -2.64 -9.08 8.32
N GLN A 67 -1.94 -9.88 9.13
CA GLN A 67 -2.60 -10.78 10.07
C GLN A 67 -3.10 -9.94 11.25
N VAL A 68 -4.41 -9.93 11.45
CA VAL A 68 -5.05 -9.24 12.57
C VAL A 68 -5.85 -10.24 13.38
N GLN A 69 -5.76 -10.15 14.70
CA GLN A 69 -6.63 -10.91 15.57
C GLN A 69 -8.03 -10.32 15.51
N GLN A 70 -8.98 -11.04 14.90
CA GLN A 70 -10.38 -10.71 15.02
C GLN A 70 -10.93 -11.27 16.33
N VAL A 71 -11.43 -10.34 17.16
CA VAL A 71 -12.25 -10.67 18.31
C VAL A 71 -13.70 -10.48 17.86
N PRO A 72 -14.56 -11.51 18.01
CA PRO A 72 -16.00 -11.35 17.77
C PRO A 72 -16.52 -10.14 18.54
N GLY A 73 -17.40 -9.35 17.92
CA GLY A 73 -17.96 -8.18 18.58
C GLY A 73 -18.90 -8.53 19.73
N ASP A 74 -19.50 -7.51 20.33
CA ASP A 74 -20.57 -7.68 21.30
C ASP A 74 -21.77 -8.38 20.66
N ASN A 75 -22.20 -9.49 21.23
CA ASN A 75 -23.31 -10.28 20.72
C ASN A 75 -24.31 -10.57 21.83
N PHE A 76 -25.59 -10.64 21.47
CA PHE A 76 -26.62 -11.07 22.38
C PHE A 76 -26.40 -12.53 22.79
N GLY A 77 -26.44 -12.80 24.09
CA GLY A 77 -26.31 -14.14 24.62
C GLY A 77 -26.38 -14.22 26.13
N PHE A 78 -26.21 -15.42 26.66
CA PHE A 78 -26.18 -15.67 28.09
C PHE A 78 -24.74 -16.01 28.50
N ASN A 79 -24.30 -15.49 29.65
CA ASN A 79 -23.00 -15.84 30.19
C ASN A 79 -23.03 -17.31 30.68
N ILE A 80 -22.43 -18.20 29.89
CA ILE A 80 -22.22 -19.60 30.24
C ILE A 80 -20.71 -19.84 30.31
N ASN A 81 -20.12 -19.58 31.48
CA ASN A 81 -18.68 -19.75 31.75
C ASN A 81 -17.76 -18.97 30.78
N ALA A 82 -18.13 -17.73 30.46
CA ALA A 82 -17.36 -16.84 29.61
C ALA A 82 -15.94 -16.58 30.18
N ASN A 83 -14.89 -16.90 29.41
CA ASN A 83 -13.55 -16.36 29.67
C ASN A 83 -13.60 -14.82 29.62
N PRO A 84 -12.81 -14.10 30.43
CA PRO A 84 -12.70 -12.64 30.33
C PRO A 84 -12.42 -12.23 28.88
N GLY A 85 -13.33 -11.44 28.27
CA GLY A 85 -13.27 -11.05 26.86
C GLY A 85 -14.35 -11.66 25.96
N THR A 86 -15.23 -12.53 26.46
CA THR A 86 -16.46 -12.90 25.73
C THR A 86 -17.57 -11.89 26.04
N GLN A 87 -17.86 -11.04 25.07
CA GLN A 87 -18.71 -9.85 25.23
C GLN A 87 -20.19 -10.17 24.99
N TRP A 88 -20.77 -11.03 25.84
CA TRP A 88 -22.21 -11.33 25.79
C TRP A 88 -23.02 -10.18 26.40
N GLN A 89 -23.92 -9.60 25.61
CA GLN A 89 -24.78 -8.49 26.01
C GLN A 89 -26.23 -8.95 26.25
N PRO A 90 -26.98 -8.29 27.15
CA PRO A 90 -28.37 -8.62 27.44
C PRO A 90 -29.32 -8.19 26.32
N PHE A 91 -30.60 -8.54 26.47
CA PHE A 91 -31.64 -8.20 25.49
C PHE A 91 -31.67 -6.70 25.17
N GLY A 92 -31.80 -6.38 23.88
CA GLY A 92 -31.92 -5.01 23.38
C GLY A 92 -30.60 -4.23 23.32
N GLN A 93 -29.45 -4.84 23.61
CA GLN A 93 -28.15 -4.15 23.60
C GLN A 93 -27.21 -4.60 22.47
N ALA A 94 -27.36 -5.80 21.92
CA ALA A 94 -26.55 -6.31 20.81
C ALA A 94 -27.36 -7.23 19.87
N PRO A 95 -26.93 -7.41 18.62
CA PRO A 95 -27.54 -8.36 17.70
C PRO A 95 -27.21 -9.82 18.07
N PHE A 96 -27.94 -10.78 17.51
CA PHE A 96 -27.55 -12.20 17.58
C PHE A 96 -26.22 -12.44 16.85
N TYR A 97 -25.43 -13.41 17.34
CA TYR A 97 -24.19 -13.80 16.72
C TYR A 97 -24.38 -14.24 15.27
N ASN A 98 -23.67 -13.56 14.36
CA ASN A 98 -23.78 -13.76 12.90
C ASN A 98 -22.63 -14.60 12.31
N GLY A 99 -21.99 -15.46 13.10
CA GLY A 99 -20.92 -16.33 12.60
C GLY A 99 -19.60 -15.60 12.28
N GLN A 100 -19.29 -14.50 12.98
CA GLN A 100 -18.05 -13.76 12.77
C GLN A 100 -16.82 -14.66 13.02
N ALA A 101 -15.82 -14.59 12.15
CA ALA A 101 -14.58 -15.33 12.37
C ALA A 101 -13.93 -14.89 13.68
N SER A 102 -13.39 -15.85 14.43
CA SER A 102 -12.57 -15.60 15.62
C SER A 102 -11.17 -16.15 15.35
N GLY A 103 -10.14 -15.41 15.77
CA GLY A 103 -8.75 -15.79 15.53
C GLY A 103 -8.02 -14.89 14.54
N GLU A 104 -6.86 -15.35 14.07
CA GLU A 104 -6.05 -14.64 13.09
C GLU A 104 -6.75 -14.63 11.73
N VAL A 105 -7.01 -13.44 11.21
CA VAL A 105 -7.56 -13.25 9.87
C VAL A 105 -6.64 -12.35 9.04
N SER A 106 -6.60 -12.63 7.75
CA SER A 106 -5.88 -11.82 6.77
C SER A 106 -6.72 -10.60 6.39
N PHE A 107 -6.26 -9.42 6.77
CA PHE A 107 -6.90 -8.14 6.44
C PHE A 107 -6.15 -7.44 5.30
N ALA A 108 -6.84 -7.17 4.20
CA ALA A 108 -6.28 -6.45 3.07
C ALA A 108 -6.39 -4.93 3.28
N LEU A 109 -5.26 -4.23 3.35
CA LEU A 109 -5.24 -2.77 3.40
C LEU A 109 -5.78 -2.15 2.10
N GLN A 110 -6.57 -1.09 2.26
CA GLN A 110 -6.98 -0.22 1.15
C GLN A 110 -5.79 0.55 0.60
N ASP A 111 -5.85 0.95 -0.68
CA ASP A 111 -4.71 1.57 -1.38
C ASP A 111 -4.11 2.78 -0.65
N THR A 112 -4.95 3.64 -0.06
CA THR A 112 -4.48 4.82 0.69
C THR A 112 -3.66 4.45 1.92
N ASP A 113 -4.13 3.50 2.72
CA ASP A 113 -3.43 3.05 3.93
C ASP A 113 -2.20 2.21 3.58
N TYR A 114 -2.31 1.39 2.54
CA TYR A 114 -1.20 0.58 2.08
C TYR A 114 -0.06 1.44 1.51
N ARG A 115 -0.37 2.49 0.74
CA ARG A 115 0.64 3.45 0.26
C ARG A 115 1.39 4.11 1.42
N ARG A 116 0.68 4.54 2.46
CA ARG A 116 1.31 5.11 3.67
C ARG A 116 2.25 4.11 4.34
N LEU A 117 1.82 2.85 4.46
CA LEU A 117 2.67 1.77 4.99
C LEU A 117 3.94 1.60 4.14
N LEU A 118 3.81 1.56 2.82
CA LEU A 118 4.94 1.40 1.91
C LEU A 118 5.92 2.57 1.96
N LEU A 119 5.43 3.82 1.97
CA LEU A 119 6.28 5.01 2.08
C LEU A 119 7.10 4.99 3.38
N VAL A 120 6.48 4.61 4.49
CA VAL A 120 7.20 4.48 5.77
C VAL A 120 8.19 3.34 5.71
N LYS A 121 7.82 2.19 5.15
CA LYS A 121 8.73 1.05 5.01
C LYS A 121 9.95 1.44 4.18
N ALA A 122 9.74 2.14 3.07
CA ALA A 122 10.81 2.67 2.24
C ALA A 122 11.71 3.63 3.04
N ALA A 123 11.11 4.58 3.77
CA ALA A 123 11.84 5.52 4.59
C ALA A 123 12.62 4.83 5.73
N ALA A 124 12.03 3.84 6.40
CA ALA A 124 12.69 3.03 7.43
C ALA A 124 13.84 2.19 6.88
N ASN A 125 13.75 1.70 5.63
CA ASN A 125 14.83 0.95 4.99
C ASN A 125 16.06 1.83 4.66
N ILE A 126 15.89 3.15 4.50
CA ILE A 126 16.98 4.09 4.16
C ILE A 126 17.39 4.99 5.33
N ALA A 127 16.57 5.07 6.39
CA ALA A 127 16.83 5.94 7.53
C ALA A 127 18.01 5.44 8.36
N SER A 128 18.72 6.38 8.98
CA SER A 128 19.69 6.08 10.03
C SER A 128 19.00 5.61 11.31
N THR A 129 19.65 4.71 12.04
CA THR A 129 19.14 4.10 13.27
C THR A 129 19.39 4.98 14.50
N ASP A 130 19.12 6.29 14.38
CA ASP A 130 19.21 7.26 15.47
C ASP A 130 17.83 7.68 15.96
N VAL A 131 17.76 8.08 17.24
CA VAL A 131 16.51 8.47 17.91
C VAL A 131 15.79 9.61 17.17
N PRO A 132 16.46 10.71 16.75
CA PRO A 132 15.81 11.75 15.96
C PRO A 132 15.13 11.24 14.68
N SER A 133 15.82 10.40 13.90
CA SER A 133 15.31 9.84 12.64
C SER A 133 14.11 8.92 12.87
N ILE A 134 14.19 8.03 13.87
CA ILE A 134 13.07 7.17 14.28
C ILE A 134 11.89 8.02 14.75
N ASN A 135 12.11 9.06 15.55
CA ASN A 135 11.07 9.97 16.00
C ASN A 135 10.46 10.80 14.87
N ALA A 136 11.22 11.11 13.82
CA ALA A 136 10.69 11.74 12.61
C ALA A 136 9.71 10.80 11.88
N LEU A 137 10.09 9.53 11.71
CA LEU A 137 9.23 8.50 11.10
C LEU A 137 7.96 8.22 11.91
N LEU A 138 8.08 8.10 13.24
CA LEU A 138 6.92 7.89 14.10
C LEU A 138 5.94 9.07 14.04
N ARG A 139 6.46 10.30 13.99
CA ARG A 139 5.63 11.51 13.86
C ARG A 139 4.97 11.61 12.49
N SER A 140 5.64 11.21 11.41
CA SER A 140 5.01 11.22 10.08
C SER A 140 3.87 10.19 9.95
N MET A 141 3.95 9.06 10.68
CA MET A 141 2.88 8.06 10.72
C MET A 141 1.73 8.39 11.66
N PHE A 142 2.07 8.83 12.88
CA PHE A 142 1.13 8.82 14.01
C PHE A 142 0.90 10.21 14.61
N GLY A 143 1.49 11.27 14.05
CA GLY A 143 1.39 12.63 14.60
C GLY A 143 -0.05 13.09 14.83
N ASP A 144 -0.97 12.70 13.94
CA ASP A 144 -2.40 13.03 14.05
C ASP A 144 -3.15 12.23 15.13
N ARG A 145 -2.54 11.15 15.63
CA ARG A 145 -3.13 10.26 16.66
C ARG A 145 -2.60 10.54 18.07
N GLY A 146 -1.68 11.48 18.22
CA GLY A 146 -1.11 11.89 19.49
C GLY A 146 0.41 11.81 19.54
N LYS A 147 0.96 11.91 20.74
CA LYS A 147 2.41 11.90 20.96
C LYS A 147 2.98 10.50 20.70
N ALA A 148 3.74 10.36 19.63
CA ALA A 148 4.49 9.14 19.31
C ALA A 148 5.98 9.48 19.17
N TYR A 149 6.79 9.00 20.11
CA TYR A 149 8.25 9.15 20.09
C TYR A 149 8.91 8.08 20.97
N VAL A 150 10.11 7.68 20.59
CA VAL A 150 11.05 6.96 21.45
C VAL A 150 11.72 7.99 22.36
N GLY A 151 11.55 7.80 23.67
CA GLY A 151 12.22 8.56 24.72
C GLY A 151 13.11 7.64 25.56
N TYR A 152 14.08 8.24 26.23
CA TYR A 152 14.85 7.56 27.27
C TYR A 152 14.08 7.63 28.58
N ASP A 153 13.79 6.49 29.21
CA ASP A 153 13.29 6.41 30.58
C ASP A 153 14.48 6.13 31.52
N PRO A 154 14.89 7.10 32.36
CA PRO A 154 15.97 6.90 33.32
C PRO A 154 15.69 5.78 34.32
N ASN A 155 14.42 5.47 34.60
CA ASN A 155 14.03 4.44 35.56
C ASN A 155 13.97 3.04 34.93
N ASN A 156 13.91 2.95 33.59
CA ASN A 156 13.88 1.69 32.83
C ASN A 156 14.78 1.82 31.60
N PRO A 157 16.12 1.82 31.78
CA PRO A 157 17.04 1.84 30.65
C PRO A 157 16.89 0.55 29.82
N MET A 158 16.80 0.72 28.49
CA MET A 158 16.81 -0.38 27.52
C MET A 158 18.12 -1.17 27.53
#